data_AF-A0A7S1SA54-F1
#
_entry.id   AF-A0A7S1SA54-F1
#
_cell.length_a   1.000
_cell.length_b   1.000
_cell.length_c   1.000
_cell.angle_alpha   90.00
_cell.angle_beta   90.00
_cell.angle_gamma   90.00
#
_symmetry.space_group_name_H-M   'P 1'
#
loop_
_entity.id
_entity.type
_entity.pdbx_description
1 polymer ?
#
loop_
_entity_poly.entity_id
_entity_poly.type
_entity_poly.pdbx_seq_one_letter_code
_entity_poly.pdbx_strand_id
1 'polypeptide(L)'
;YWLSCMRACREVRPCPMQSLARDCTVLAPLGGYVMTTSIDGRWLRDGWPQDFVLELHGSLRRLQCSEPCSDDSWDMPRDLGLEEAPASGNAVGPLPKCPRCGAVARPCVRMGEDDAAFVGSRAQHVPAQEEAMYNRVEWCRGPSIVCLELGGTGRAPAYWEDLERRVAGF
;
A
#
# COMPACT_ATOMS: atom_id res chain seq x y z
N TYR A 1 -6.65 -18.83 0.43
CA TYR A 1 -7.07 -17.45 0.73
C TYR A 1 -6.17 -16.41 0.07
N TRP A 2 -4.93 -16.18 0.54
CA TRP A 2 -4.10 -15.10 0.00
C TRP A 2 -3.79 -15.22 -1.51
N LEU A 3 -3.51 -16.44 -1.99
CA LEU A 3 -3.27 -16.71 -3.41
C LEU A 3 -4.48 -16.33 -4.29
N SER A 4 -5.69 -16.66 -3.85
CA SER A 4 -6.93 -16.22 -4.48
C SER A 4 -7.07 -14.69 -4.47
N CYS A 5 -6.84 -14.03 -3.33
CA CYS A 5 -6.91 -12.57 -3.24
C CYS A 5 -5.96 -11.89 -4.23
N MET A 6 -4.70 -12.35 -4.32
CA MET A 6 -3.75 -11.81 -5.29
C MET A 6 -4.21 -11.96 -6.73
N ARG A 7 -4.74 -13.14 -7.09
CA ARG A 7 -5.24 -13.41 -8.44
C ARG A 7 -6.40 -12.48 -8.76
N ALA A 8 -7.36 -12.35 -7.84
CA ALA A 8 -8.49 -11.44 -7.98
C ALA A 8 -8.04 -9.97 -8.15
N CYS A 9 -7.14 -9.46 -7.30
CA CYS A 9 -6.65 -8.07 -7.39
C CYS A 9 -5.97 -7.74 -8.73
N ARG A 10 -5.44 -8.75 -9.45
CA ARG A 10 -4.84 -8.55 -10.79
C ARG A 10 -5.87 -8.40 -11.89
N GLU A 11 -7.05 -8.98 -11.72
CA GLU A 11 -8.11 -9.02 -12.74
C GLU A 11 -9.16 -7.92 -12.56
N VAL A 12 -9.28 -7.36 -11.34
CA VAL A 12 -10.27 -6.33 -11.02
C VAL A 12 -10.06 -5.06 -11.84
N ARG A 13 -11.05 -4.65 -12.65
CA ARG A 13 -11.01 -3.39 -13.42
C ARG A 13 -11.09 -2.16 -12.51
N PRO A 14 -10.64 -0.95 -12.94
CA PRO A 14 -10.85 0.30 -12.21
C PRO A 14 -12.33 0.52 -11.84
N CYS A 15 -12.61 1.14 -10.69
CA CYS A 15 -13.97 1.31 -10.17
C CYS A 15 -14.30 2.80 -10.18
N PRO A 16 -15.59 3.17 -10.19
CA PRO A 16 -16.00 4.57 -10.25
C PRO A 16 -15.31 5.48 -9.24
N MET A 17 -15.01 4.97 -8.04
CA MET A 17 -14.30 5.69 -6.99
C MET A 17 -12.88 6.14 -7.41
N GLN A 18 -12.11 5.29 -8.07
CA GLN A 18 -10.77 5.65 -8.52
C GLN A 18 -10.79 6.59 -9.72
N SER A 19 -11.81 6.46 -10.59
CA SER A 19 -12.04 7.41 -11.67
C SER A 19 -12.36 8.80 -11.10
N LEU A 20 -13.28 8.89 -10.13
CA LEU A 20 -13.60 10.14 -9.45
C LEU A 20 -12.37 10.80 -8.83
N ALA A 21 -11.56 10.04 -8.09
CA ALA A 21 -10.33 10.56 -7.49
C ALA A 21 -9.38 11.13 -8.54
N ARG A 22 -9.24 10.46 -9.69
CA ARG A 22 -8.41 10.94 -10.81
C ARG A 22 -8.98 12.20 -11.45
N ASP A 23 -10.30 12.28 -11.62
CA ASP A 23 -10.94 13.46 -12.19
C ASP A 23 -10.74 14.68 -11.27
N CYS A 24 -10.83 14.49 -9.95
CA CYS A 24 -10.53 15.53 -8.97
C CYS A 24 -9.07 16.01 -9.05
N THR A 25 -8.10 15.13 -9.29
CA THR A 25 -6.69 15.55 -9.37
C THR A 25 -6.36 16.30 -10.65
N VAL A 26 -7.09 16.06 -11.75
CA VAL A 26 -6.95 16.85 -12.99
C VAL A 26 -7.42 18.29 -12.77
N LEU A 27 -8.42 18.50 -11.91
CA LEU A 27 -8.94 19.84 -11.58
C LEU A 27 -8.09 20.57 -10.53
N ALA A 28 -7.25 19.84 -9.78
CA ALA A 28 -6.40 20.39 -8.75
C ALA A 28 -5.06 20.87 -9.36
N PRO A 29 -4.70 22.16 -9.25
CA PRO A 29 -3.44 22.69 -9.82
C PRO A 29 -2.17 22.00 -9.31
N LEU A 30 -2.25 21.36 -8.15
CA LEU A 30 -1.15 20.68 -7.47
C LEU A 30 -1.21 19.16 -7.63
N GLY A 31 -2.16 18.65 -8.42
CA GLY A 31 -2.49 17.24 -8.50
C GLY A 31 -3.15 16.75 -7.21
N GLY A 32 -2.94 15.48 -6.87
CA GLY A 32 -3.39 14.94 -5.59
C GLY A 32 -2.63 13.69 -5.19
N TYR A 33 -2.77 13.32 -3.92
CA TYR A 33 -2.11 12.17 -3.30
C TYR A 33 -3.16 11.18 -2.85
N VAL A 34 -2.78 9.90 -2.84
CA VAL A 34 -3.60 8.83 -2.32
C VAL A 34 -2.91 8.24 -1.11
N MET A 35 -3.54 8.39 0.04
CA MET A 35 -3.26 7.57 1.20
C MET A 35 -4.30 6.45 1.25
N THR A 36 -3.86 5.19 1.35
CA THR A 36 -4.78 4.06 1.32
C THR A 36 -4.42 2.98 2.32
N THR A 37 -5.46 2.40 2.91
CA THR A 37 -5.38 1.18 3.71
C THR A 37 -5.65 -0.07 2.89
N SER A 38 -6.04 0.09 1.61
CA SER A 38 -6.13 -1.02 0.67
C SER A 38 -4.74 -1.55 0.36
N ILE A 39 -4.65 -2.87 0.24
CA ILE A 39 -3.41 -3.60 -0.04
C ILE A 39 -3.36 -4.13 -1.47
N ASP A 40 -4.37 -3.83 -2.30
CA ASP A 40 -4.54 -4.43 -3.63
C ASP A 40 -3.58 -3.89 -4.70
N GLY A 41 -2.82 -2.83 -4.41
CA GLY A 41 -1.84 -2.27 -5.34
C GLY A 41 -2.46 -1.56 -6.55
N ARG A 42 -3.76 -1.24 -6.47
CA ARG A 42 -4.56 -0.86 -7.64
C ARG A 42 -4.29 0.56 -8.13
N TRP A 43 -4.04 1.50 -7.22
CA TRP A 43 -3.70 2.88 -7.57
C TRP A 43 -2.47 2.92 -8.48
N LEU A 44 -1.39 2.23 -8.09
CA LEU A 44 -0.18 2.12 -8.89
C LEU A 44 -0.42 1.40 -10.22
N ARG A 45 -1.20 0.31 -10.21
CA ARG A 45 -1.53 -0.45 -11.42
C ARG A 45 -2.30 0.39 -12.44
N ASP A 46 -3.20 1.25 -11.97
CA ASP A 46 -4.04 2.08 -12.82
C ASP A 46 -3.31 3.35 -13.29
N GLY A 47 -2.03 3.50 -12.96
CA GLY A 47 -1.14 4.54 -13.52
C GLY A 47 -0.83 5.71 -12.58
N TRP A 48 -1.15 5.60 -11.28
CA TRP A 48 -0.69 6.61 -10.32
C TRP A 48 0.82 6.50 -10.11
N PRO A 49 1.56 7.62 -10.06
CA PRO A 49 2.99 7.59 -9.77
C PRO A 49 3.25 7.09 -8.34
N GLN A 50 4.34 6.35 -8.16
CA GLN A 50 4.67 5.73 -6.88
C GLN A 50 4.82 6.73 -5.73
N ASP A 51 5.37 7.91 -6.01
CA ASP A 51 5.57 8.98 -5.02
C ASP A 51 4.28 9.70 -4.63
N PHE A 52 3.14 9.31 -5.22
CA PHE A 52 1.82 9.90 -4.98
C PHE A 52 0.86 8.91 -4.30
N VAL A 53 1.32 7.71 -3.97
CA VAL A 53 0.53 6.67 -3.32
C VAL A 53 1.26 6.16 -2.08
N LEU A 54 0.62 6.31 -0.92
CA LEU A 54 1.08 5.77 0.36
C LEU A 54 0.18 4.59 0.79
N GLU A 55 0.72 3.38 0.74
CA GLU A 55 0.03 2.13 1.13
C GLU A 55 0.30 1.79 2.61
N LEU A 56 -0.57 2.26 3.52
CA LEU A 56 -0.36 2.23 4.97
C LEU A 56 -0.28 0.80 5.56
N HIS A 57 -1.04 -0.13 4.98
CA HIS A 57 -1.12 -1.52 5.45
C HIS A 57 -0.26 -2.47 4.62
N GLY A 58 0.63 -1.92 3.79
CA GLY A 58 1.48 -2.65 2.88
C GLY A 58 0.77 -3.01 1.58
N SER A 59 1.34 -3.97 0.84
CA SER A 59 0.96 -4.26 -0.54
C SER A 59 0.99 -5.74 -0.84
N LEU A 60 -0.06 -6.25 -1.49
CA LEU A 60 -0.09 -7.58 -2.09
C LEU A 60 0.88 -7.70 -3.27
N ARG A 61 1.47 -6.60 -3.73
CA ARG A 61 2.49 -6.60 -4.80
C ARG A 61 3.91 -6.79 -4.29
N ARG A 62 4.09 -6.88 -2.98
CA ARG A 62 5.38 -6.90 -2.30
C ARG A 62 5.48 -8.11 -1.39
N LEU A 63 6.68 -8.64 -1.25
CA LEU A 63 7.03 -9.70 -0.31
C LEU A 63 7.92 -9.13 0.79
N GLN A 64 7.84 -9.74 1.97
CA GLN A 64 8.76 -9.54 3.09
C GLN A 64 9.19 -10.90 3.65
N CYS A 65 10.22 -10.92 4.48
CA CYS A 65 10.57 -12.12 5.24
C CYS A 65 9.48 -12.44 6.28
N SER A 66 9.24 -13.74 6.54
CA SER A 66 8.40 -14.17 7.67
C SER A 66 9.10 -13.99 9.02
N GLU A 67 10.43 -13.97 9.02
CA GLU A 67 11.27 -13.75 10.19
C GLU A 67 11.79 -12.31 10.21
N PRO A 68 12.03 -11.70 11.38
CA PRO A 68 12.56 -10.33 11.50
C PRO A 68 14.07 -10.26 11.17
N CYS A 69 14.49 -10.79 10.03
CA CYS A 69 15.90 -10.81 9.62
C CYS A 69 16.37 -9.47 9.02
N SER A 70 15.44 -8.63 8.57
CA SER A 70 15.68 -7.31 7.99
C SER A 70 14.38 -6.56 7.82
N ASP A 71 14.45 -5.22 7.74
CA ASP A 71 13.30 -4.35 7.46
C ASP A 71 13.03 -4.19 5.95
N ASP A 72 13.49 -5.13 5.14
CA ASP A 72 13.41 -5.04 3.68
C ASP A 72 12.15 -5.71 3.12
N SER A 73 11.70 -5.20 1.99
CA SER A 73 10.63 -5.79 1.17
C SER A 73 11.01 -5.68 -0.30
N TRP A 74 10.47 -6.57 -1.12
CA TRP A 74 10.81 -6.62 -2.54
C TRP A 74 9.58 -6.93 -3.38
N ASP A 75 9.69 -6.70 -4.68
CA ASP A 75 8.59 -6.95 -5.60
C ASP A 75 8.25 -8.43 -5.66
N MET A 76 6.95 -8.70 -5.57
CA MET A 76 6.45 -10.04 -5.73
C MET A 76 6.49 -10.44 -7.20
N PRO A 77 7.03 -11.64 -7.53
CA PRO A 77 6.98 -12.17 -8.87
C PRO A 77 5.56 -12.21 -9.45
N ARG A 78 5.45 -12.06 -10.77
CA ARG A 78 4.17 -12.24 -11.46
C ARG A 78 3.60 -13.63 -11.27
N ASP A 79 4.44 -14.66 -11.23
CA ASP A 79 4.00 -16.01 -10.94
C ASP A 79 4.88 -16.61 -9.84
N LEU A 80 4.23 -17.22 -8.85
CA LEU A 80 4.89 -17.92 -7.75
C LEU A 80 4.90 -19.44 -7.98
N GLY A 81 4.25 -19.94 -9.03
CA GLY A 81 4.10 -21.39 -9.26
C GLY A 81 3.35 -22.09 -8.14
N LEU A 82 2.52 -21.36 -7.40
CA LEU A 82 1.72 -21.89 -6.29
C LEU A 82 0.32 -22.28 -6.78
N GLU A 83 -0.18 -23.39 -6.24
CA GLU A 83 -1.55 -23.84 -6.39
C GLU A 83 -2.35 -23.61 -5.11
N GLU A 84 -3.67 -23.68 -5.18
CA GLU A 84 -4.53 -23.54 -4.01
C GLU A 84 -5.22 -24.87 -3.71
N ALA A 85 -5.01 -25.41 -2.51
CA ALA A 85 -5.64 -26.65 -2.08
C ALA A 85 -7.16 -26.46 -1.98
N PRO A 86 -8.00 -27.20 -2.73
CA PRO A 86 -9.44 -26.94 -2.82
C PRO A 86 -10.18 -26.95 -1.47
N ALA A 87 -9.74 -27.80 -0.53
CA ALA A 87 -10.41 -27.97 0.75
C ALA A 87 -10.06 -26.90 1.80
N SER A 88 -8.85 -26.33 1.75
CA SER A 88 -8.36 -25.39 2.78
C SER A 88 -8.10 -23.99 2.26
N GLY A 89 -7.98 -23.81 0.94
CA GLY A 89 -7.48 -22.58 0.35
C GLY A 89 -5.99 -22.32 0.61
N ASN A 90 -5.24 -23.30 1.12
CA ASN A 90 -3.82 -23.10 1.39
C ASN A 90 -3.01 -23.11 0.10
N ALA A 91 -1.95 -22.29 0.07
CA ALA A 91 -1.00 -22.33 -1.03
C ALA A 91 -0.17 -23.62 -0.97
N VAL A 92 -0.07 -24.31 -2.09
CA VAL A 92 0.68 -25.57 -2.26
C VAL A 92 1.75 -25.34 -3.33
N GLY A 93 2.96 -25.84 -3.07
CA GLY A 93 4.12 -25.69 -3.96
C GLY A 93 5.33 -25.08 -3.26
N PRO A 94 6.38 -24.73 -4.02
CA PRO A 94 7.59 -24.13 -3.46
C PRO A 94 7.29 -22.69 -2.99
N LEU A 95 7.05 -22.52 -1.69
CA LEU A 95 6.81 -21.20 -1.11
C LEU A 95 8.00 -20.28 -1.38
N PRO A 96 7.75 -18.99 -1.73
CA PRO A 96 8.83 -18.04 -1.97
C PRO A 96 9.71 -17.93 -0.74
N LYS A 97 11.00 -17.65 -0.96
CA LYS A 97 12.01 -17.60 0.10
C LYS A 97 12.59 -16.19 0.21
N CYS A 98 12.97 -15.82 1.42
CA CYS A 98 13.73 -14.61 1.67
C CYS A 98 15.10 -14.74 0.99
N PRO A 99 15.50 -13.76 0.14
CA PRO A 99 16.80 -13.80 -0.54
C PRO A 99 17.99 -13.69 0.42
N ARG A 100 17.76 -13.25 1.67
CA ARG A 100 18.80 -13.02 2.67
C ARG A 100 19.05 -14.23 3.57
N CYS A 101 17.99 -14.83 4.12
CA CYS A 101 18.12 -15.89 5.13
C CYS A 101 17.49 -17.24 4.72
N GLY A 102 16.80 -17.31 3.58
CA GLY A 102 16.15 -18.55 3.12
C GLY A 102 14.88 -18.95 3.89
N ALA A 103 14.43 -18.17 4.88
CA ALA A 103 13.13 -18.34 5.51
C ALA A 103 12.00 -18.15 4.49
N VAL A 104 10.78 -18.53 4.84
CA VAL A 104 9.61 -18.31 3.97
C VAL A 104 9.39 -16.80 3.79
N ALA A 105 9.13 -16.38 2.56
CA ALA A 105 8.67 -15.04 2.28
C ALA A 105 7.14 -15.02 2.37
N ARG A 106 6.62 -13.96 2.97
CA ARG A 106 5.19 -13.71 3.08
C ARG A 106 4.83 -12.42 2.36
N PRO A 107 3.55 -12.15 2.12
CA PRO A 107 3.12 -10.90 1.53
C PRO A 107 3.44 -9.77 2.51
N CYS A 108 3.92 -8.64 2.01
CA CYS A 108 4.23 -7.46 2.81
C CYS A 108 2.95 -6.70 3.15
N VAL A 109 2.09 -7.34 3.93
CA VAL A 109 0.80 -6.82 4.39
C VAL A 109 0.71 -6.98 5.90
N ARG A 110 0.12 -6.01 6.58
CA ARG A 110 -0.12 -6.10 8.03
C ARG A 110 -1.22 -7.12 8.29
N MET A 111 -0.91 -8.22 8.98
CA MET A 111 -1.87 -9.31 9.25
C MET A 111 -2.69 -9.12 10.53
N GLY A 112 -2.38 -8.10 11.32
CA GLY A 112 -3.07 -7.72 12.55
C GLY A 112 -2.36 -6.52 13.21
N GLU A 113 -2.97 -5.93 14.23
CA GLU A 113 -2.34 -4.83 14.98
C GLU A 113 -1.05 -5.29 15.69
N ASP A 114 -1.04 -6.53 16.18
CA ASP A 114 0.09 -7.14 16.89
C ASP A 114 1.17 -7.75 15.97
N ASP A 115 1.09 -7.52 14.66
CA ASP A 115 2.07 -8.02 13.68
C ASP A 115 3.39 -7.24 13.75
N ALA A 116 4.18 -7.50 14.79
CA ALA A 116 5.48 -6.85 15.03
C ALA A 116 6.52 -7.14 13.94
N ALA A 117 6.31 -8.18 13.13
CA ALA A 117 7.18 -8.53 12.01
C ALA A 117 6.84 -7.77 10.73
N PHE A 118 5.74 -6.99 10.69
CA PHE A 118 5.39 -6.19 9.52
C PHE A 118 6.41 -5.09 9.29
N VAL A 119 7.08 -5.14 8.14
CA VAL A 119 8.15 -4.19 7.81
C VAL A 119 7.65 -2.91 7.18
N GLY A 120 6.36 -2.78 6.86
CA GLY A 120 5.87 -1.73 5.94
C GLY A 120 6.29 -0.31 6.32
N SER A 121 6.13 0.14 7.57
CA SER A 121 6.56 1.48 7.98
C SER A 121 8.08 1.67 8.06
N ARG A 122 8.84 0.59 8.06
CA ARG A 122 10.31 0.57 8.19
C ARG A 122 11.01 0.30 6.85
N ALA A 123 10.28 -0.24 5.88
CA ALA A 123 10.81 -0.56 4.57
C ALA A 123 11.11 0.73 3.81
N GLN A 124 12.33 0.82 3.25
CA GLN A 124 12.91 2.05 2.70
C GLN A 124 11.99 2.85 1.74
N HIS A 125 11.13 2.17 0.99
CA HIS A 125 10.22 2.82 0.04
C HIS A 125 9.09 3.62 0.71
N VAL A 126 8.63 3.24 1.90
CA VAL A 126 7.49 3.90 2.57
C VAL A 126 7.89 5.26 3.16
N PRO A 127 8.98 5.40 3.94
CA PRO A 127 9.43 6.71 4.40
C PRO A 127 9.72 7.68 3.25
N ALA A 128 10.25 7.19 2.13
CA ALA A 128 10.50 8.02 0.96
C ALA A 128 9.21 8.53 0.30
N GLN A 129 8.18 7.69 0.21
CA GLN A 129 6.85 8.10 -0.30
C GLN A 129 6.16 9.10 0.63
N GLU A 130 6.25 8.85 1.93
CA GLU A 130 5.72 9.72 2.98
C GLU A 130 6.40 11.10 2.95
N GLU A 131 7.74 11.13 2.90
CA GLU A 131 8.52 12.36 2.81
C GLU A 131 8.23 13.13 1.51
N ALA A 132 8.14 12.44 0.37
CA ALA A 132 7.79 13.07 -0.91
C ALA A 132 6.40 13.72 -0.89
N MET A 133 5.42 13.05 -0.26
CA MET A 133 4.07 13.60 -0.07
C MET A 133 4.11 14.84 0.82
N TYR A 134 4.75 14.76 1.99
CA TYR A 134 4.81 15.88 2.93
C TYR A 134 5.54 17.09 2.35
N ASN A 135 6.71 16.88 1.75
CA ASN A 135 7.46 17.96 1.10
C ASN A 135 6.54 18.72 0.15
N ARG A 136 5.84 18.02 -0.74
CA ARG A 136 4.96 18.68 -1.72
C ARG A 136 3.79 19.42 -1.05
N VAL A 137 3.20 18.86 0.00
CA VAL A 137 2.16 19.53 0.79
C VAL A 137 2.69 20.82 1.45
N GLU A 138 3.90 20.79 2.02
CA GLU A 138 4.54 21.96 2.63
C GLU A 138 4.91 23.04 1.59
N TRP A 139 5.35 22.64 0.40
CA TRP A 139 5.57 23.56 -0.72
C TRP A 139 4.29 24.27 -1.18
N CYS A 140 3.13 23.72 -0.82
CA CYS A 140 1.82 24.26 -1.16
C CYS A 140 1.21 25.13 -0.05
N ARG A 141 2.01 25.72 0.86
CA ARG A 141 1.53 26.70 1.86
C ARG A 141 0.76 27.84 1.16
N GLY A 142 -0.57 27.88 1.32
CA GLY A 142 -1.44 28.93 0.78
C GLY A 142 -2.81 28.44 0.29
N PRO A 143 -2.89 27.53 -0.69
CA PRO A 143 -4.16 26.96 -1.18
C PRO A 143 -4.87 26.04 -0.17
N SER A 144 -6.20 26.01 -0.24
CA SER A 144 -7.05 25.08 0.51
C SER A 144 -6.85 23.65 0.00
N ILE A 145 -6.36 22.76 0.87
CA ILE A 145 -6.30 21.32 0.57
C ILE A 145 -7.69 20.72 0.77
N VAL A 146 -8.13 19.92 -0.20
CA VAL A 146 -9.38 19.14 -0.10
C VAL A 146 -9.01 17.70 0.20
N CYS A 147 -9.50 17.17 1.32
CA CYS A 147 -9.41 15.76 1.66
C CYS A 147 -10.68 15.04 1.20
N LEU A 148 -10.53 13.94 0.46
CA LEU A 148 -11.63 13.09 0.02
C LEU A 148 -11.47 11.70 0.65
N GLU A 149 -12.30 11.38 1.65
CA GLU A 149 -12.37 10.02 2.18
C GLU A 149 -13.33 9.18 1.33
N LEU A 150 -12.82 8.08 0.76
CA LEU A 150 -13.56 7.23 -0.15
C LEU A 150 -13.55 5.77 0.36
N GLY A 151 -14.72 5.22 0.68
CA GLY A 151 -14.88 3.82 1.08
C GLY A 151 -14.26 3.46 2.44
N GLY A 152 -13.89 4.46 3.25
CA GLY A 152 -13.41 4.28 4.62
C GLY A 152 -14.54 3.99 5.60
N THR A 153 -14.20 3.35 6.71
CA THR A 153 -15.12 3.08 7.83
C THR A 153 -15.06 4.18 8.90
N GLY A 154 -14.39 5.31 8.62
CA GLY A 154 -14.11 6.36 9.61
C GLY A 154 -13.02 5.99 10.63
N ARG A 155 -12.19 4.97 10.36
CA ARG A 155 -11.02 4.58 11.19
C ARG A 155 -9.68 5.15 10.75
N ALA A 156 -9.67 5.99 9.72
CA ALA A 156 -8.51 6.79 9.34
C ALA A 156 -8.22 8.09 10.18
N PRO A 157 -8.98 8.49 11.24
CA PRO A 157 -8.75 9.75 11.96
C PRO A 157 -7.33 9.98 12.46
N ALA A 158 -6.65 8.95 12.99
CA ALA A 158 -5.29 9.13 13.52
C ALA A 158 -4.28 9.56 12.44
N TYR A 159 -4.42 9.05 11.22
CA TYR A 159 -3.57 9.45 10.09
C TYR A 159 -3.97 10.83 9.55
N TRP A 160 -5.26 11.16 9.60
CA TRP A 160 -5.77 12.48 9.23
C TRP A 160 -5.27 13.56 10.20
N GLU A 161 -5.33 13.33 11.50
CA GLU A 161 -4.83 14.26 12.52
C GLU A 161 -3.32 14.50 12.40
N ASP A 162 -2.53 13.49 12.01
CA ASP A 162 -1.10 13.68 11.73
C ASP A 162 -0.87 14.51 10.46
N LEU A 163 -1.61 14.22 9.39
CA LEU A 163 -1.54 14.99 8.14
C LEU A 163 -1.97 16.44 8.36
N GLU A 164 -3.10 16.67 9.03
CA GLU A 164 -3.62 17.99 9.36
C GLU A 164 -2.63 18.79 10.21
N ARG A 165 -2.02 18.19 11.24
CA ARG A 165 -0.99 18.87 12.05
C ARG A 165 0.20 19.33 11.21
N ARG A 166 0.71 18.45 10.34
CA ARG A 166 1.86 18.76 9.49
C ARG A 166 1.53 19.80 8.41
N VAL A 167 0.34 19.71 7.80
CA VAL A 167 -0.15 20.71 6.82
C VAL A 167 -0.37 22.08 7.49
N ALA A 168 -0.96 22.09 8.69
CA ALA A 168 -1.27 23.31 9.44
C ALA A 168 -0.02 23.98 10.04
N GLY A 169 1.14 23.31 10.02
CA GLY A 169 2.41 23.86 10.46
C GLY A 169 2.51 24.07 11.97
N PHE A 170 1.93 23.19 12.78
CA PHE A 170 2.07 23.17 14.23
C PHE A 170 3.17 22.22 14.72
#